data_AF-A0A8S2Z7B2-F1
#
_entry.id   AF-A0A8S2Z7B2-F1
#
_cell.length_a   1.000
_cell.length_b   1.000
_cell.length_c   1.000
_cell.angle_alpha   90.00
_cell.angle_beta   90.00
_cell.angle_gamma   90.00
#
_symmetry.space_group_name_H-M   'P 1'
#
loop_
_entity.id
_entity.type
_entity.pdbx_description
1 polymer ?
#
loop_
_entity_poly.entity_id
_entity_poly.type
_entity_poly.pdbx_seq_one_letter_code
_entity_poly.pdbx_strand_id
1 'polypeptide(L)' 'MNLTTTAVKIIDDATKASIATHEIERISFVVIDPRDTRAFGYIYNTTDDRHQFWAIK' A
#
# COMPACT_ATOMS: atom_id res chain seq x y z
N MET A 1 0.06 -5.72 -7.44
CA MET A 1 0.87 -5.33 -6.26
C MET A 1 1.88 -6.41 -5.98
N ASN A 2 3.11 -6.04 -5.64
CA ASN A 2 4.13 -6.98 -5.17
C ASN A 2 4.47 -6.68 -3.70
N LEU A 3 4.58 -7.73 -2.88
CA LEU A 3 5.02 -7.65 -1.49
C LEU A 3 6.38 -8.33 -1.36
N THR A 4 7.35 -7.63 -0.79
CA THR A 4 8.65 -8.19 -0.40
C THR A 4 8.83 -8.08 1.11
N THR A 5 9.92 -8.63 1.64
CA THR A 5 10.30 -8.46 3.05
C THR A 5 10.61 -7.01 3.42
N THR A 6 10.84 -6.13 2.42
CA THR A 6 11.27 -4.75 2.63
C THR A 6 10.25 -3.71 2.18
N ALA A 7 9.37 -4.02 1.22
CA ALA A 7 8.43 -3.05 0.70
C ALA A 7 7.14 -3.65 0.12
N VAL A 8 6.11 -2.82 0.09
CA VAL A 8 4.94 -2.96 -0.80
C VAL A 8 5.19 -2.12 -2.05
N LYS A 9 5.10 -2.74 -3.22
CA LYS A 9 5.24 -2.06 -4.52
C LYS A 9 3.91 -2.06 -5.26
N ILE A 10 3.43 -0.86 -5.57
CA ILE A 10 2.27 -0.63 -6.43
C ILE A 10 2.79 -0.38 -7.84
N ILE A 11 2.36 -1.23 -8.76
CA ILE A 11 2.81 -1.24 -10.15
C ILE A 11 1.57 -1.14 -11.02
N ASP A 12 1.62 -0.23 -11.99
CA ASP A 12 0.59 -0.11 -13.01
C ASP A 12 0.58 -1.37 -13.91
N ASP A 13 -0.58 -1.97 -14.11
CA ASP A 13 -0.62 -3.25 -14.82
C ASP A 13 -0.42 -3.11 -16.34
N ALA A 14 -0.87 -1.99 -16.93
CA ALA A 14 -0.77 -1.78 -18.37
C ALA A 14 0.65 -1.43 -18.82
N THR A 15 1.28 -0.48 -18.11
CA THR A 15 2.60 0.07 -18.46
C THR A 15 3.75 -0.62 -17.74
N LYS A 16 3.45 -1.42 -16.70
CA LYS A 16 4.42 -1.99 -15.76
C LYS A 16 5.26 -0.94 -15.02
N ALA A 17 4.82 0.32 -15.01
CA ALA A 17 5.48 1.39 -14.28
C ALA A 17 5.27 1.25 -12.76
N SER A 18 6.33 1.52 -11.97
CA SER A 18 6.21 1.60 -10.51
C SER A 18 5.52 2.91 -10.12
N ILE A 19 4.32 2.82 -9.56
CA ILE A 19 3.54 3.96 -9.07
C ILE A 19 4.04 4.38 -7.68
N ALA A 20 4.27 3.40 -6.80
CA ALA A 20 4.71 3.65 -5.43
C ALA A 20 5.54 2.49 -4.89
N THR A 21 6.49 2.81 -4.02
CA THR A 21 7.22 1.85 -3.18
C THR A 21 7.11 2.34 -1.75
N HIS A 22 6.52 1.53 -0.87
CA HIS A 22 6.34 1.83 0.54
C HIS A 22 7.14 0.85 1.37
N GLU A 23 8.08 1.34 2.16
CA GLU A 23 8.87 0.52 3.08
C GLU A 23 7.96 -0.10 4.15
N ILE A 24 8.17 -1.39 4.46
CA ILE A 24 7.34 -2.13 5.42
C ILE A 24 7.35 -1.48 6.80
N GLU A 25 8.50 -0.97 7.24
CA GLU A 25 8.68 -0.29 8.54
C GLU A 25 7.84 0.98 8.70
N ARG A 26 7.37 1.56 7.59
CA ARG A 26 6.53 2.77 7.56
C ARG A 26 5.04 2.45 7.43
N ILE A 27 4.66 1.18 7.26
CA ILE A 27 3.26 0.76 7.24
C ILE A 27 2.82 0.50 8.69
N SER A 28 1.91 1.32 9.19
CA SER A 28 1.51 1.31 10.60
C SER A 28 0.22 0.54 10.87
N PHE A 29 -0.64 0.37 9.86
CA PHE A 29 -1.91 -0.33 10.01
C PHE A 29 -2.37 -0.95 8.71
N VAL A 30 -3.03 -2.12 8.78
CA VAL A 30 -3.65 -2.82 7.65
C VAL A 30 -5.07 -3.17 8.01
N VAL A 31 -6.02 -2.95 7.10
CA VAL A 31 -7.44 -3.16 7.31
C VAL A 31 -8.09 -3.78 6.09
N ILE A 32 -9.06 -4.68 6.31
CA ILE A 32 -9.89 -5.27 5.25
C ILE A 32 -11.21 -4.49 5.21
N ASP A 33 -11.76 -4.25 4.01
CA ASP A 33 -13.10 -3.67 3.89
C ASP A 33 -14.16 -4.73 4.27
N PRO A 34 -14.96 -4.53 5.34
CA PRO A 34 -15.99 -5.51 5.73
C PRO A 34 -17.14 -5.62 4.72
N ARG A 35 -17.27 -4.67 3.78
CA ARG A 35 -18.30 -4.65 2.74
C ARG A 35 -17.83 -5.26 1.42
N ASP A 36 -16.52 -5.45 1.24
CA ASP A 36 -15.95 -6.02 0.02
C ASP A 36 -14.72 -6.87 0.36
N THR A 37 -14.90 -8.20 0.30
CA THR A 37 -13.84 -9.18 0.59
C THR A 37 -12.67 -9.14 -0.40
N ARG A 38 -12.77 -8.36 -1.48
CA ARG A 38 -11.70 -8.17 -2.48
C ARG A 38 -10.96 -6.85 -2.30
N ALA A 39 -11.35 -6.03 -1.32
CA ALA A 39 -10.70 -4.75 -1.05
C ALA A 39 -10.03 -4.74 0.33
N PHE A 40 -8.91 -4.05 0.41
CA PHE A 40 -8.21 -3.79 1.67
C PHE A 40 -7.51 -2.43 1.58
N GLY A 41 -6.98 -1.96 2.70
CA GLY A 41 -6.14 -0.78 2.70
C GLY A 41 -5.10 -0.80 3.82
N TYR A 42 -4.18 0.14 3.75
CA TYR A 42 -3.15 0.31 4.77
C TYR A 42 -2.82 1.79 4.99
N ILE A 43 -2.30 2.09 6.17
CA ILE A 43 -1.78 3.41 6.53
C ILE A 43 -0.27 3.41 6.31
N TYR A 44 0.20 4.36 5.51
CA TYR A 44 1.62 4.60 5.26
C TYR A 44 2.06 5.91 5.90
N ASN A 45 3.15 5.86 6.66
CA ASN A 45 3.77 6.99 7.32
C ASN A 45 4.83 7.60 6.39
N THR A 46 4.52 8.76 5.81
CA THR A 46 5.40 9.46 4.88
C THR A 46 6.62 10.03 5.59
N THR A 47 7.61 10.48 4.82
CA THR A 47 8.86 11.03 5.34
C THR A 47 8.70 12.36 6.05
N ASP A 48 7.56 13.03 5.90
CA ASP A 48 7.18 14.28 6.53
C ASP A 48 6.19 14.08 7.70
N ASP A 49 6.21 12.90 8.33
CA ASP A 49 5.39 12.51 9.48
C ASP A 49 3.88 12.67 9.26
N ARG A 50 3.43 12.57 8.02
CA ARG A 50 2.00 12.49 7.67
C ARG A 50 1.57 11.04 7.48
N HIS A 51 0.26 10.82 7.60
CA HIS A 51 -0.35 9.53 7.37
C HIS A 51 -1.17 9.56 6.08
N GLN A 52 -0.95 8.57 5.22
CA GLN A 52 -1.73 8.36 4.01
C GLN A 52 -2.45 7.03 4.08
N PHE A 53 -3.75 7.03 3.79
CA PHE A 53 -4.50 5.81 3.59
C PHE A 53 -4.45 5.39 2.12
N TRP A 54 -3.96 4.18 1.86
CA TRP A 54 -3.92 3.57 0.54
C TRP A 54 -4.95 2.45 0.47
N ALA A 55 -6.00 2.66 -0.32
CA ALA A 55 -6.99 1.64 -0.65
C ALA A 55 -6.55 0.85 -1.88
N ILE A 56 -6.58 -0.48 -1.79
CA ILE A 56 -6.19 -1.40 -2.86
C ILE A 56 -7.37 -2.30 -3.20
N LYS A 57 -7.62 -2.48 -4.50
CA LYS A 57 -8.62 -3.36 -5.08
C LYS A 57 -8.14 -3.91 -6.41
#